data_AF-A0A1I6UXJ8-F1
#
_entry.id   AF-A0A1I6UXJ8-F1
#
_cell.length_a   1.000
_cell.length_b   1.000
_cell.length_c   1.000
_cell.angle_alpha   90.00
_cell.angle_beta   90.00
_cell.angle_gamma   90.00
#
_symmetry.space_group_name_H-M   'P 1'
#
loop_
_entity.id
_entity.type
_entity.pdbx_description
1 polymer ?
#
loop_
_entity_poly.entity_id
_entity_poly.type
_entity_poly.pdbx_seq_one_letter_code
_entity_poly.pdbx_strand_id
1 'polypeptide(L)'
;MWVKRGGFQIKKDERNQAQNYIEELMALGIKASSFNAFVVGDTFANTLQRHSSVGDNKEGSVYVTTFSQLVDTAEKRMFGLRKKLSTMYDDIPGMDLYLHVSYPSALHLSM
;
A
#
# COMPACT_ATOMS: atom_id res chain seq x y z
N MET A 1 14.39 -8.31 5.34
CA MET A 1 15.74 -8.85 5.06
C MET A 1 16.15 -8.37 3.67
N TRP A 2 17.19 -7.51 3.62
CA TRP A 2 18.15 -7.22 2.54
C TRP A 2 17.68 -6.41 1.32
N VAL A 3 17.93 -5.10 1.37
CA VAL A 3 18.12 -4.22 0.20
C VAL A 3 19.41 -4.63 -0.49
N LYS A 4 19.35 -5.12 -1.73
CA LYS A 4 20.56 -5.38 -2.53
C LYS A 4 20.91 -4.19 -3.42
N ARG A 5 22.23 -3.93 -3.42
CA ARG A 5 23.01 -2.91 -4.13
C ARG A 5 22.43 -2.53 -5.50
N GLY A 6 22.47 -1.23 -5.82
CA GLY A 6 21.93 -0.63 -7.05
C GLY A 6 22.36 -1.35 -8.33
N GLY A 7 21.47 -1.34 -9.33
CA GLY A 7 21.63 -2.06 -10.60
C GLY A 7 21.12 -3.51 -10.59
N PHE A 8 20.34 -3.90 -9.58
CA PHE A 8 19.83 -5.27 -9.46
C PHE A 8 18.62 -5.52 -10.37
N GLN A 9 18.79 -6.42 -11.34
CA GLN A 9 17.71 -6.90 -12.20
C GLN A 9 16.97 -8.07 -11.54
N ILE A 10 15.66 -7.89 -11.31
CA ILE A 10 14.78 -8.92 -10.75
C ILE A 10 14.50 -9.99 -11.81
N LYS A 11 14.64 -11.26 -11.41
CA LYS A 11 14.33 -12.45 -12.22
C LYS A 11 13.21 -13.27 -11.56
N LYS A 12 12.94 -14.45 -12.13
CA LYS A 12 11.90 -15.36 -11.63
C LYS A 12 12.22 -15.89 -10.23
N ASP A 13 13.49 -16.13 -9.94
CA ASP A 13 13.92 -16.74 -8.68
C ASP A 13 13.59 -15.84 -7.48
N GLU A 14 13.81 -14.53 -7.60
CA GLU A 14 13.48 -13.58 -6.54
C GLU A 14 11.97 -13.45 -6.33
N ARG A 15 11.18 -13.53 -7.41
CA ARG A 15 9.71 -13.58 -7.31
C ARG A 15 9.25 -14.86 -6.60
N ASN A 16 9.85 -15.99 -6.97
CA ASN A 16 9.52 -17.29 -6.38
C ASN A 16 9.88 -17.32 -4.90
N GLN A 17 11.01 -16.73 -4.49
CA GLN A 17 11.35 -16.58 -3.08
C GLN A 17 10.28 -15.80 -2.31
N ALA A 18 9.79 -14.68 -2.86
CA ALA A 18 8.73 -13.90 -2.24
C ALA A 18 7.40 -14.67 -2.14
N GLN A 19 7.08 -15.46 -3.16
CA GLN A 19 5.92 -16.35 -3.12
C GLN A 19 6.06 -17.41 -2.03
N ASN A 20 7.20 -18.09 -1.94
CA ASN A 20 7.44 -19.12 -0.93
C ASN A 20 7.30 -18.57 0.49
N TYR A 21 7.77 -17.34 0.75
CA TYR A 21 7.56 -16.72 2.07
C TYR A 21 6.08 -16.51 2.39
N ILE A 22 5.24 -16.16 1.42
CA ILE A 22 3.79 -16.07 1.65
C ILE A 22 3.21 -17.46 1.96
N GLU A 23 3.59 -18.48 1.20
CA GLU A 23 3.12 -19.85 1.40
C GLU A 23 3.52 -20.40 2.78
N GLU A 24 4.74 -20.11 3.23
CA GLU A 24 5.21 -20.47 4.58
C GLU A 24 4.42 -19.74 5.67
N LEU A 25 4.14 -18.44 5.52
CA LEU A 25 3.31 -17.69 6.47
C LEU A 25 1.88 -18.24 6.55
N MET A 26 1.32 -18.66 5.42
CA MET A 26 0.02 -19.32 5.36
C MET A 26 0.05 -20.71 6.04
N ALA A 27 1.09 -21.50 5.77
CA ALA A 27 1.27 -22.83 6.36
C ALA A 27 1.44 -22.78 7.89
N LEU A 28 2.02 -21.69 8.42
CA LEU A 28 2.10 -21.42 9.85
C LEU A 28 0.75 -21.05 10.49
N GLY A 29 -0.32 -20.90 9.70
CA GLY A 29 -1.66 -20.59 10.20
C GLY A 29 -1.85 -19.13 10.60
N ILE A 30 -0.98 -18.22 10.14
CA ILE A 30 -1.13 -16.79 10.38
C ILE A 30 -2.43 -16.33 9.69
N LYS A 31 -3.34 -15.73 10.46
CA LYS A 31 -4.59 -15.19 9.91
C LYS A 31 -4.38 -13.72 9.54
N ALA A 32 -4.38 -13.44 8.24
CA ALA A 32 -4.39 -12.09 7.69
C ALA A 32 -5.52 -11.98 6.66
N SER A 33 -6.07 -10.77 6.50
CA SER A 33 -7.06 -10.52 5.43
C SER A 33 -6.44 -10.61 4.03
N SER A 34 -5.13 -10.34 3.92
CA SER A 34 -4.33 -10.59 2.72
C SER A 34 -2.84 -10.57 3.06
N PHE A 35 -2.04 -11.31 2.29
CA PHE A 35 -0.59 -11.29 2.33
C PHE A 35 -0.07 -10.56 1.09
N ASN A 36 0.70 -9.48 1.29
CA ASN A 36 1.24 -8.71 0.18
C ASN A 36 2.77 -8.71 0.26
N ALA A 37 3.43 -9.25 -0.76
CA ALA A 37 4.87 -9.19 -0.91
C ALA A 37 5.25 -8.26 -2.07
N PHE A 38 6.27 -7.43 -1.84
CA PHE A 38 6.82 -6.54 -2.86
C PHE A 38 8.28 -6.92 -3.11
N VAL A 39 8.57 -7.34 -4.35
CA VAL A 39 9.93 -7.56 -4.83
C VAL A 39 10.38 -6.28 -5.51
N VAL A 40 11.34 -5.60 -4.89
CA VAL A 40 11.82 -4.28 -5.31
C VAL A 40 13.26 -4.39 -5.80
N GLY A 41 13.53 -3.77 -6.95
CA GLY A 41 14.85 -3.76 -7.59
C GLY A 41 15.02 -2.54 -8.48
N ASP A 42 16.08 -2.56 -9.29
CA ASP A 42 16.41 -1.46 -10.22
C ASP A 42 15.70 -1.66 -11.56
N THR A 43 15.75 -2.88 -12.08
CA THR A 43 15.05 -3.30 -13.31
C THR A 43 14.46 -4.69 -13.13
N PHE A 44 13.65 -5.16 -14.08
CA PHE A 44 13.14 -6.53 -14.10
C PHE A 44 13.23 -7.13 -15.51
N ALA A 45 13.34 -8.45 -15.60
CA ALA A 45 13.37 -9.13 -16.89
C ALA A 45 12.03 -8.98 -17.65
N ASN A 46 12.06 -8.77 -18.96
CA ASN A 46 10.86 -8.46 -19.76
C ASN A 46 9.81 -9.59 -19.78
N THR A 47 10.25 -10.83 -19.58
CA THR A 47 9.39 -12.03 -19.49
C THR A 47 8.84 -12.27 -18.09
N LEU A 48 9.17 -11.41 -17.11
CA LEU A 48 8.75 -11.58 -15.73
C LEU A 48 7.33 -11.05 -15.53
N GLN A 49 6.45 -11.90 -15.00
CA GLN A 49 5.13 -11.48 -14.58
C GLN A 49 5.24 -10.55 -13.37
N ARG A 50 4.68 -9.34 -13.50
CA ARG A 50 4.78 -8.28 -12.48
C ARG A 50 3.84 -8.48 -11.30
N HIS A 51 2.82 -9.31 -11.47
CA HIS A 51 1.85 -9.61 -10.43
C HIS A 51 1.52 -11.10 -10.46
N SER A 52 1.44 -11.73 -9.29
CA SER A 52 0.96 -13.10 -9.14
C SER A 52 0.19 -13.26 -7.84
N SER A 53 -0.92 -13.98 -7.89
CA SER A 53 -1.67 -14.39 -6.70
C SER A 53 -1.13 -15.71 -6.13
N VAL A 54 -1.23 -15.85 -4.81
CA VAL A 54 -0.78 -17.02 -4.04
C VAL A 54 -1.95 -17.52 -3.19
N GLY A 55 -2.12 -18.84 -3.10
CA GLY A 55 -3.24 -19.49 -2.42
C GLY A 55 -4.50 -19.62 -3.28
N ASP A 56 -5.35 -20.58 -2.92
CA ASP A 56 -6.56 -20.94 -3.69
C ASP A 56 -7.59 -19.80 -3.74
N ASN A 57 -7.72 -19.07 -2.64
CA ASN A 57 -8.63 -17.92 -2.54
C ASN A 57 -7.97 -16.59 -2.90
N LYS A 58 -6.77 -16.59 -3.50
CA LYS A 58 -5.96 -15.38 -3.78
C LYS A 58 -5.68 -14.56 -2.52
N GLU A 59 -5.47 -15.24 -1.40
CA GLU A 59 -5.16 -14.63 -0.11
C GLU A 59 -3.80 -13.92 -0.12
N GLY A 60 -2.90 -14.32 -1.03
CA GLY A 60 -1.59 -13.71 -1.22
C GLY A 60 -1.44 -13.02 -2.56
N SER A 61 -0.67 -11.94 -2.60
CA SER A 61 -0.28 -11.22 -3.81
C SER A 61 1.19 -10.85 -3.77
N VAL A 62 1.89 -11.14 -4.87
CA VAL A 62 3.29 -10.76 -5.07
C VAL A 62 3.35 -9.71 -6.17
N TYR A 63 3.96 -8.58 -5.86
CA TYR A 63 4.15 -7.46 -6.77
C TYR A 63 5.63 -7.27 -7.07
N VAL A 64 5.99 -7.22 -8.35
CA VAL A 64 7.34 -6.89 -8.79
C VAL A 64 7.34 -5.45 -9.28
N THR A 65 8.16 -4.60 -8.65
CA THR A 65 8.26 -3.18 -8.98
C THR A 65 9.70 -2.72 -8.93
N THR A 66 10.00 -1.65 -9.66
CA THR A 66 11.26 -0.93 -9.47
C THR A 66 11.16 0.06 -8.31
N PHE A 67 12.30 0.47 -7.78
CA PHE A 67 12.37 1.51 -6.76
C PHE A 67 11.76 2.83 -7.27
N SER A 68 12.12 3.26 -8.48
CA SER A 68 11.59 4.49 -9.09
C SER A 68 10.06 4.44 -9.20
N GLN A 69 9.49 3.34 -9.71
CA GLN A 69 8.03 3.18 -9.79
C GLN A 69 7.34 3.24 -8.42
N LEU A 70 7.99 2.72 -7.38
CA LEU A 70 7.45 2.74 -6.02
C LEU A 70 7.43 4.18 -5.47
N VAL A 71 8.52 4.94 -5.67
CA VAL A 71 8.61 6.35 -5.31
C VAL A 71 7.59 7.19 -6.08
N ASP A 72 7.54 7.06 -7.40
CA ASP A 72 6.58 7.78 -8.27
C ASP A 72 5.13 7.53 -7.83
N THR A 73 4.82 6.27 -7.48
CA THR A 73 3.49 5.88 -7.01
C THR A 73 3.17 6.52 -5.66
N ALA A 74 4.13 6.55 -4.74
CA ALA A 74 3.97 7.15 -3.42
C ALA A 74 3.76 8.67 -3.53
N GLU A 75 4.59 9.35 -4.33
CA GLU A 75 4.46 10.78 -4.60
C GLU A 75 3.09 11.11 -5.20
N LYS A 76 2.69 10.39 -6.25
CA LYS A 76 1.38 10.60 -6.90
C LYS A 76 0.22 10.43 -5.92
N ARG A 77 0.29 9.44 -5.04
CA ARG A 77 -0.73 9.22 -4.00
C ARG A 77 -0.76 10.36 -2.99
N MET A 78 0.41 10.84 -2.55
CA MET A 78 0.52 11.93 -1.58
C MET A 78 0.05 13.26 -2.17
N PHE A 79 0.42 13.57 -3.42
CA PHE A 79 -0.10 14.73 -4.13
C PHE A 79 -1.61 14.64 -4.36
N GLY A 80 -2.12 13.46 -4.72
CA GLY A 80 -3.55 13.21 -4.84
C GLY A 80 -4.29 13.45 -3.52
N LEU A 81 -3.73 12.97 -2.41
CA LEU A 81 -4.29 13.20 -1.07
C LEU A 81 -4.30 14.68 -0.72
N ARG A 82 -3.19 15.40 -0.98
CA ARG A 82 -3.09 16.86 -0.77
C ARG A 82 -4.16 17.61 -1.57
N LYS A 83 -4.35 17.25 -2.85
CA LYS A 83 -5.38 17.87 -3.70
C LYS A 83 -6.78 17.60 -3.15
N LYS A 84 -7.07 16.36 -2.78
CA LYS A 84 -8.36 15.99 -2.19
C LYS A 84 -8.65 16.74 -0.90
N LEU A 85 -7.63 16.91 -0.05
CA LEU A 85 -7.72 17.68 1.18
C LEU A 85 -8.02 19.15 0.89
N SER A 86 -7.27 19.78 -0.04
CA SER A 86 -7.52 21.16 -0.46
C SER A 86 -8.96 21.34 -0.93
N THR A 87 -9.43 20.50 -1.85
CA THR A 87 -10.80 20.60 -2.38
C THR A 87 -11.88 20.44 -1.30
N MET A 88 -11.66 19.62 -0.27
CA MET A 88 -12.64 19.49 0.83
C MET A 88 -12.68 20.72 1.75
N TYR A 89 -11.60 21.48 1.83
CA TYR A 89 -11.50 22.66 2.69
C TYR A 89 -11.61 24.00 1.94
N ASP A 90 -11.58 23.99 0.60
CA ASP A 90 -11.72 25.19 -0.24
C ASP A 90 -13.10 25.87 -0.05
N ASP A 91 -14.16 25.09 0.24
CA ASP A 91 -15.55 25.58 0.38
C ASP A 91 -15.99 25.79 1.85
N ILE A 92 -15.10 25.60 2.84
CA ILE A 92 -15.44 25.82 4.25
C ILE A 92 -14.79 27.12 4.73
N PRO A 93 -15.56 28.23 4.88
CA PRO A 93 -15.03 29.42 5.51
C PRO A 93 -14.53 29.03 6.91
N GLY A 94 -13.26 29.33 7.19
CA GLY A 94 -12.54 28.78 8.36
C GLY A 94 -13.26 28.90 9.71
N MET A 95 -14.22 29.80 9.84
CA MET A 95 -15.04 29.99 11.05
C MET A 95 -16.02 28.82 11.34
N ASP A 96 -16.49 28.07 10.34
CA ASP A 96 -17.45 26.96 10.52
C ASP A 96 -16.80 25.67 11.04
N LEU A 97 -15.53 25.43 10.66
CA LEU A 97 -14.70 24.33 11.20
C LEU A 97 -14.44 24.48 12.69
N TYR A 98 -14.25 25.72 13.17
CA TYR A 98 -14.09 26.00 14.59
C TYR A 98 -15.38 25.72 15.37
N LEU A 99 -16.55 26.02 14.81
CA LEU A 99 -17.83 25.77 15.46
C LEU A 99 -18.13 24.27 15.62
N HIS A 100 -17.80 23.43 14.62
CA HIS A 100 -18.00 21.98 14.72
C HIS A 100 -17.03 21.27 15.69
N VAL A 101 -15.82 21.79 15.88
CA VAL A 101 -14.84 21.22 16.83
C VAL A 101 -15.07 21.72 18.26
N SER A 102 -15.57 22.96 18.43
CA SER A 102 -15.78 23.56 19.75
C SER A 102 -17.10 23.16 20.43
N TYR A 103 -18.07 22.58 19.71
CA TYR A 103 -19.26 21.99 20.33
C TYR A 103 -19.25 20.45 20.23
N PRO A 104 -18.54 19.74 21.12
CA PRO A 104 -18.85 18.34 21.37
C PRO A 104 -20.23 18.28 22.02
N SER A 105 -21.08 17.41 21.48
CA SER A 105 -22.38 16.98 22.01
C SER A 105 -22.52 17.13 23.54
N ALA A 106 -23.14 18.21 23.99
CA ALA A 106 -23.68 18.34 25.32
C ALA A 106 -25.09 18.92 25.20
N LEU A 107 -26.05 18.18 25.76
CA LEU A 107 -27.48 18.51 25.92
C LEU A 107 -28.41 18.17 24.74
N HIS A 108 -28.77 16.89 24.65
CA HIS A 108 -30.20 16.55 24.58
C HIS A 108 -30.50 15.20 25.27
N LEU A 109 -30.50 15.22 26.60
CA LEU A 109 -31.35 14.32 27.39
C LEU A 109 -31.91 15.09 28.58
N SER A 110 -33.01 15.82 28.35
CA SER A 110 -34.05 16.11 29.35
C SER A 110 -35.09 17.05 28.74
N MET A 111 -36.15 16.49 28.15
CA MET A 111 -37.57 16.83 28.40
C MET A 111 -38.41 15.61 28.03
#